data_AF-A0A3C0CI06-F1
#
_entry.id   AF-A0A3C0CI06-F1
#
_cell.length_a   1.000
_cell.length_b   1.000
_cell.length_c   1.000
_cell.angle_alpha   90.00
_cell.angle_beta   90.00
_cell.angle_gamma   90.00
#
_symmetry.space_group_name_H-M   'P 1'
#
loop_
_entity.id
_entity.type
_entity.pdbx_description
1 polymer ?
#
loop_
_entity_poly.entity_id
_entity_poly.type
_entity_poly.pdbx_seq_one_letter_code
_entity_poly.pdbx_strand_id
1 'polypeptide(L)'
;TNILSSTFFSSLDLVSSSSAVSATGTASNAGNVVVNSVSQTAKAAVYTTQDISGVTTIQSGALRSNWAQSAVGGKSLVVGYGGKQYTLTVDSSVTLDSDADANANLTKITDNLNKQIASSDELKGHVEFSAENGQVTLKSTDGTTDVSVTAYKADGDDTSGETFLSALGLSGQTAAASITGDKVTINADSPLFNQTVSSASYLKLEVDGTDYTVYLGTDEDGNPLDLSNVSSTDEVANAVAQQLQSQIAGNSDL
;
A
#
# COMPACT_ATOMS: atom_id res chain seq x y z
N THR A 1 43.22 -6.82 44.77
CA THR A 1 42.65 -8.17 44.55
C THR A 1 43.17 -9.10 45.64
N ASN A 2 42.30 -9.83 46.34
CA ASN A 2 42.67 -10.71 47.47
C ASN A 2 42.89 -12.15 46.95
N ILE A 3 44.03 -12.77 47.30
CA ILE A 3 44.41 -14.13 46.87
C ILE A 3 43.50 -15.23 47.43
N LEU A 4 42.72 -14.92 48.47
CA LEU A 4 41.74 -15.82 49.10
C LEU A 4 40.32 -15.67 48.53
N SER A 5 40.12 -14.81 47.54
CA SER A 5 38.81 -14.66 46.87
C SER A 5 38.54 -15.89 46.01
N SER A 6 37.33 -16.47 46.10
CA SER A 6 36.90 -17.58 45.24
C SER A 6 36.87 -17.20 43.75
N THR A 7 36.86 -15.90 43.44
CA THR A 7 36.95 -15.35 42.08
C THR A 7 38.39 -15.08 41.62
N PHE A 8 39.39 -15.30 42.48
CA PHE A 8 40.80 -15.08 42.13
C PHE A 8 41.30 -16.10 41.09
N PHE A 9 40.79 -17.33 41.13
CA PHE A 9 41.18 -18.43 40.22
C PHE A 9 40.15 -18.74 39.14
N SER A 10 39.06 -17.98 39.03
CA SER A 10 38.10 -18.12 37.93
C SER A 10 38.61 -17.33 36.72
N SER A 11 39.22 -18.01 35.75
CA SER A 11 39.42 -17.44 34.42
C SER A 11 38.05 -17.35 33.75
N LEU A 12 37.60 -16.11 33.50
CA LEU A 12 36.30 -15.79 32.90
C LEU A 12 36.41 -15.55 31.39
N ASP A 13 37.58 -15.83 30.81
CA ASP A 13 37.87 -15.44 29.44
C ASP A 13 37.45 -16.53 28.46
N LEU A 14 36.60 -16.17 27.51
CA LEU A 14 36.32 -16.99 26.34
C LEU A 14 37.49 -16.84 25.36
N VAL A 15 38.26 -17.91 25.20
CA VAL A 15 39.44 -17.92 24.32
C VAL A 15 39.07 -18.56 22.99
N SER A 16 39.32 -17.84 21.90
CA SER A 16 39.22 -18.38 20.54
C SER A 16 40.59 -18.85 20.06
N SER A 17 40.62 -19.97 19.35
CA SER A 17 41.82 -20.47 18.68
C SER A 17 42.08 -19.81 17.32
N SER A 18 41.20 -18.91 16.87
CA SER A 18 41.29 -18.22 15.57
C SER A 18 40.97 -16.74 15.71
N SER A 19 41.69 -15.90 14.97
CA SER A 19 41.39 -14.46 14.87
C SER A 19 40.12 -14.16 14.06
N ALA A 20 39.56 -15.15 13.36
CA ALA A 20 38.37 -14.97 12.52
C ALA A 20 37.06 -14.86 13.32
N VAL A 21 37.04 -15.38 14.55
CA VAL A 21 35.86 -15.39 15.42
C VAL A 21 36.29 -15.05 16.84
N SER A 22 35.62 -14.08 17.46
CA SER A 22 35.71 -13.83 18.90
C SER A 22 34.33 -13.96 19.52
N ALA A 23 34.27 -14.36 20.79
CA ALA A 23 33.03 -14.51 21.54
C ALA A 23 33.15 -13.77 22.86
N THR A 24 32.06 -13.19 23.33
CA THR A 24 31.97 -12.52 24.63
C THR A 24 30.73 -13.03 25.37
N GLY A 25 30.76 -13.01 26.71
CA GLY A 25 29.66 -13.51 27.54
C GLY A 25 30.16 -14.16 28.83
N THR A 26 29.24 -14.72 29.62
CA THR A 26 29.57 -15.36 30.89
C THR A 26 30.19 -16.73 30.67
N ALA A 27 31.50 -16.87 30.90
CA ALA A 27 32.23 -18.13 30.69
C ALA A 27 31.72 -19.31 31.53
N SER A 28 31.00 -19.06 32.64
CA SER A 28 30.41 -20.12 33.48
C SER A 28 29.40 -21.01 32.74
N ASN A 29 28.82 -20.51 31.64
CA ASN A 29 27.82 -21.22 30.86
C ASN A 29 28.39 -21.76 29.53
N ALA A 30 29.69 -21.53 29.26
CA ALA A 30 30.31 -21.88 28.00
C ALA A 30 31.02 -23.24 28.10
N GLY A 31 30.60 -24.19 27.25
CA GLY A 31 31.35 -25.43 26.98
C GLY A 31 32.36 -25.25 25.85
N ASN A 32 33.07 -26.32 25.47
CA ASN A 32 33.92 -26.30 24.28
C ASN A 32 33.04 -26.27 23.01
N VAL A 33 33.16 -25.20 22.22
CA VAL A 33 32.39 -25.02 20.97
C VAL A 33 33.33 -25.12 19.78
N VAL A 34 33.00 -25.99 18.82
CA VAL A 34 33.78 -26.16 17.59
C VAL A 34 33.07 -25.45 16.43
N VAL A 35 33.70 -24.42 15.88
CA VAL A 35 33.27 -23.76 14.64
C VAL A 35 34.01 -24.43 13.47
N ASN A 36 33.31 -25.30 12.74
CA ASN A 36 33.92 -26.09 11.65
C ASN A 36 34.32 -25.23 10.44
N SER A 37 33.52 -24.23 10.09
CA SER A 37 33.82 -23.28 9.02
C SER A 37 32.94 -22.02 9.12
N VAL A 38 33.48 -20.90 8.66
CA VAL A 38 32.70 -19.68 8.36
C VAL A 38 32.68 -19.55 6.85
N SER A 39 31.55 -19.88 6.23
CA SER A 39 31.46 -19.94 4.77
C SER A 39 31.33 -18.55 4.12
N GLN A 40 30.70 -17.59 4.80
CA GLN A 40 30.51 -16.21 4.34
C GLN A 40 30.34 -15.25 5.54
N THR A 41 30.76 -14.00 5.38
CA THR A 41 30.41 -12.90 6.30
C THR A 41 29.16 -12.19 5.82
N ALA A 42 28.28 -11.77 6.74
CA ALA A 42 27.17 -10.90 6.40
C ALA A 42 27.73 -9.57 5.87
N LYS A 43 27.33 -9.18 4.65
CA LYS A 43 27.66 -7.88 4.05
C LYS A 43 26.39 -7.03 4.05
N ALA A 44 26.49 -5.77 4.48
CA ALA A 44 25.46 -4.80 4.22
C ALA A 44 25.33 -4.57 2.71
N ALA A 45 24.11 -4.45 2.20
CA ALA A 45 23.91 -4.03 0.82
C ALA A 45 24.41 -2.59 0.66
N VAL A 46 25.30 -2.37 -0.29
CA VAL A 46 25.76 -1.02 -0.67
C VAL A 46 25.21 -0.75 -2.07
N TYR A 47 24.36 0.27 -2.16
CA TYR A 47 23.92 0.82 -3.44
C TYR A 47 24.78 2.02 -3.74
N THR A 48 25.65 1.92 -4.74
CA THR A 48 26.38 3.06 -5.28
C THR A 48 25.69 3.54 -6.54
N THR A 49 25.42 4.83 -6.63
CA THR A 49 25.08 5.48 -7.90
C THR A 49 26.29 5.42 -8.83
N GLN A 50 26.07 5.27 -10.14
CA GLN A 50 27.14 5.48 -11.12
C GLN A 50 27.46 6.99 -11.13
N ASP A 51 28.75 7.29 -11.22
CA ASP A 51 29.36 8.62 -11.22
C ASP A 51 28.46 9.70 -11.86
N ILE A 52 28.02 10.68 -11.06
CA ILE A 52 27.24 11.85 -11.48
C ILE A 52 28.12 13.07 -11.77
N SER A 53 29.45 12.94 -11.67
CA SER A 53 30.35 14.06 -11.95
C SER A 53 30.23 14.51 -13.42
N GLY A 54 29.79 15.76 -13.62
CA GLY A 54 29.57 16.35 -14.94
C GLY A 54 28.14 16.28 -15.48
N VAL A 55 27.18 15.70 -14.74
CA VAL A 55 25.76 15.72 -15.10
C VAL A 55 25.14 17.05 -14.65
N THR A 56 24.94 17.98 -15.58
CA THR A 56 24.24 19.26 -15.32
C THR A 56 22.71 19.13 -15.40
N THR A 57 22.20 17.94 -15.75
CA THR A 57 20.77 17.71 -15.97
C THR A 57 20.39 16.31 -15.50
N ILE A 58 19.52 16.23 -14.51
CA ILE A 58 18.86 14.97 -14.11
C ILE A 58 17.63 14.83 -15.00
N GLN A 59 17.68 13.87 -15.93
CA GLN A 59 16.56 13.55 -16.79
C GLN A 59 15.78 12.36 -16.21
N SER A 60 14.44 12.45 -16.20
CA SER A 60 13.61 11.30 -15.87
C SER A 60 13.84 10.17 -16.88
N GLY A 61 13.61 8.93 -16.43
CA GLY A 61 13.42 7.82 -17.37
C GLY A 61 12.14 7.98 -18.19
N ALA A 62 11.80 6.96 -18.99
CA ALA A 62 10.54 6.94 -19.70
C ALA A 62 9.36 7.09 -18.73
N LEU A 63 8.63 8.20 -18.86
CA LEU A 63 7.39 8.42 -18.14
C LEU A 63 6.31 7.58 -18.81
N ARG A 64 5.50 6.89 -18.00
CA ARG A 64 4.33 6.19 -18.50
C ARG A 64 3.18 7.18 -18.64
N SER A 65 2.42 7.08 -19.73
CA SER A 65 1.18 7.83 -19.99
C SER A 65 0.12 7.65 -18.90
N ASN A 66 0.22 6.55 -18.16
CA ASN A 66 -0.81 6.04 -17.30
C ASN A 66 -0.14 5.46 -16.05
N TRP A 67 -0.37 6.14 -14.93
CA TRP A 67 -0.06 5.68 -13.60
C TRP A 67 -1.38 5.48 -12.87
N ALA A 68 -1.86 4.24 -12.84
CA ALA A 68 -3.10 3.89 -12.16
C ALA A 68 -2.76 3.09 -10.90
N GLN A 69 -2.41 3.78 -9.82
CA GLN A 69 -2.23 3.10 -8.54
C GLN A 69 -3.61 2.64 -8.06
N SER A 70 -3.76 1.38 -7.70
CA SER A 70 -5.01 0.89 -7.13
C SER A 70 -5.39 1.66 -5.85
N ALA A 71 -6.62 2.16 -5.79
CA ALA A 71 -7.16 2.96 -4.67
C ALA A 71 -8.21 2.22 -3.83
N VAL A 72 -8.41 0.92 -4.09
CA VAL A 72 -9.46 0.12 -3.42
C VAL A 72 -9.05 -0.38 -2.04
N GLY A 73 -7.75 -0.48 -1.76
CA GLY A 73 -7.25 -0.94 -0.46
C GLY A 73 -7.75 -0.04 0.68
N GLY A 74 -8.36 -0.64 1.70
CA GLY A 74 -8.95 0.06 2.85
C GLY A 74 -10.34 0.66 2.59
N LYS A 75 -10.86 0.61 1.36
CA LYS A 75 -12.24 1.05 1.08
C LYS A 75 -13.23 0.06 1.68
N SER A 76 -14.33 0.58 2.19
CA SER A 76 -15.33 -0.21 2.89
C SER A 76 -16.72 -0.02 2.31
N LEU A 77 -17.55 -1.05 2.46
CA LEU A 77 -18.99 -1.01 2.22
C LEU A 77 -19.72 -1.72 3.37
N VAL A 78 -21.02 -1.51 3.47
CA VAL A 78 -21.86 -2.14 4.50
C VAL A 78 -22.83 -3.11 3.84
N VAL A 79 -22.82 -4.37 4.30
CA VAL A 79 -23.76 -5.41 3.91
C VAL A 79 -24.79 -5.61 5.01
N GLY A 80 -26.07 -5.59 4.65
CA GLY A 80 -27.16 -6.02 5.53
C GLY A 80 -27.53 -7.48 5.30
N TYR A 81 -27.65 -8.26 6.38
CA TYR A 81 -28.17 -9.63 6.34
C TYR A 81 -28.81 -9.99 7.69
N GLY A 82 -29.97 -10.64 7.68
CA GLY A 82 -30.64 -11.09 8.90
C GLY A 82 -30.98 -9.95 9.88
N GLY A 83 -31.27 -8.75 9.38
CA GLY A 83 -31.56 -7.56 10.18
C GLY A 83 -30.34 -6.90 10.85
N LYS A 84 -29.13 -7.37 10.55
CA LYS A 84 -27.86 -6.82 11.03
C LYS A 84 -27.08 -6.18 9.89
N GLN A 85 -26.17 -5.26 10.22
CA GLN A 85 -25.26 -4.61 9.28
C GLN A 85 -23.82 -5.02 9.57
N TYR A 86 -23.06 -5.26 8.52
CA TYR A 86 -21.68 -5.74 8.57
C TYR A 86 -20.80 -4.90 7.65
N THR A 87 -19.76 -4.29 8.21
CA THR A 87 -18.77 -3.57 7.42
C THR A 87 -17.78 -4.55 6.83
N LEU A 88 -17.58 -4.49 5.52
CA LEU A 88 -16.55 -5.24 4.80
C LEU A 88 -15.56 -4.22 4.21
N THR A 89 -14.26 -4.44 4.46
CA THR A 89 -13.16 -3.51 4.12
C THR A 89 -12.16 -4.19 3.21
N VAL A 90 -12.04 -3.79 1.95
CA VAL A 90 -11.10 -4.40 1.01
C VAL A 90 -9.68 -4.34 1.56
N ASP A 91 -8.96 -5.47 1.58
CA ASP A 91 -7.59 -5.51 2.12
C ASP A 91 -6.67 -4.53 1.38
N SER A 92 -5.77 -3.88 2.13
CA SER A 92 -4.77 -2.96 1.57
C SER A 92 -3.80 -3.60 0.58
N SER A 93 -3.71 -4.93 0.57
CA SER A 93 -2.90 -5.69 -0.38
C SER A 93 -3.58 -5.96 -1.72
N VAL A 94 -4.86 -5.63 -1.90
CA VAL A 94 -5.56 -5.82 -3.18
C VAL A 94 -5.03 -4.80 -4.19
N THR A 95 -4.52 -5.30 -5.31
CA THR A 95 -3.99 -4.47 -6.40
C THR A 95 -4.77 -4.72 -7.70
N LEU A 96 -5.39 -3.66 -8.21
CA LEU A 96 -6.01 -3.65 -9.52
C LEU A 96 -4.98 -3.37 -10.63
N ASP A 97 -5.36 -3.72 -11.85
CA ASP A 97 -4.58 -3.50 -13.06
C ASP A 97 -5.44 -2.74 -14.07
N SER A 98 -5.11 -1.48 -14.37
CA SER A 98 -5.92 -0.63 -15.27
C SER A 98 -5.96 -1.12 -16.71
N ASP A 99 -5.03 -1.98 -17.11
CA ASP A 99 -4.98 -2.56 -18.45
C ASP A 99 -5.72 -3.91 -18.53
N ALA A 100 -6.09 -4.49 -17.38
CA ALA A 100 -6.90 -5.70 -17.33
C ALA A 100 -8.38 -5.40 -17.64
N ASP A 101 -9.10 -6.41 -18.12
CA ASP A 101 -10.54 -6.29 -18.31
C ASP A 101 -11.27 -6.00 -16.97
N ALA A 102 -12.41 -5.33 -17.06
CA ALA A 102 -13.17 -4.93 -15.89
C ALA A 102 -13.57 -6.12 -15.01
N ASN A 103 -13.85 -7.28 -15.60
CA ASN A 103 -14.26 -8.46 -14.84
C ASN A 103 -13.11 -9.01 -13.99
N ALA A 104 -11.88 -9.03 -14.51
CA ALA A 104 -10.70 -9.43 -13.76
C ALA A 104 -10.48 -8.55 -12.52
N ASN A 105 -10.63 -7.22 -12.67
CA ASN A 105 -10.52 -6.29 -11.54
C ASN A 105 -11.66 -6.44 -10.53
N LEU A 106 -12.91 -6.55 -10.99
CA LEU A 106 -14.05 -6.79 -10.11
C LEU A 106 -13.91 -8.12 -9.37
N THR A 107 -13.44 -9.17 -10.03
CA THR A 107 -13.21 -10.49 -9.40
C THR A 107 -12.24 -10.38 -8.24
N LYS A 108 -11.13 -9.63 -8.39
CA LYS A 108 -10.19 -9.40 -7.27
C LYS A 108 -10.86 -8.74 -6.07
N ILE A 109 -11.76 -7.78 -6.32
CA ILE A 109 -12.52 -7.09 -5.27
C ILE A 109 -13.51 -8.05 -4.61
N THR A 110 -14.34 -8.75 -5.40
CA THR A 110 -15.35 -9.68 -4.87
C THR A 110 -14.73 -10.86 -4.14
N ASP A 111 -13.60 -11.39 -4.62
CA ASP A 111 -12.84 -12.44 -3.92
C ASP A 111 -12.34 -11.95 -2.57
N ASN A 112 -11.90 -10.70 -2.47
CA ASN A 112 -11.47 -10.13 -1.20
C ASN A 112 -12.65 -9.91 -0.23
N LEU A 113 -13.77 -9.38 -0.71
CA LEU A 113 -15.00 -9.25 0.09
C LEU A 113 -15.50 -10.63 0.57
N ASN A 114 -15.43 -11.65 -0.29
CA ASN A 114 -15.78 -13.03 0.07
C ASN A 114 -14.83 -13.64 1.10
N LYS A 115 -13.54 -13.28 1.11
CA LYS A 115 -12.63 -13.70 2.20
C LYS A 115 -13.07 -13.14 3.56
N GLN A 116 -13.57 -11.91 3.59
CA GLN A 116 -14.10 -11.33 4.83
C GLN A 116 -15.42 -11.96 5.25
N ILE A 117 -16.32 -12.21 4.30
CA ILE A 117 -17.54 -12.99 4.54
C ILE A 117 -17.18 -14.37 5.12
N ALA A 118 -16.22 -15.08 4.53
CA ALA A 118 -15.79 -16.40 4.98
C ALA A 118 -15.12 -16.40 6.37
N SER A 119 -14.66 -15.23 6.83
CA SER A 119 -14.07 -15.01 8.15
C SER A 119 -15.09 -14.57 9.20
N SER A 120 -16.32 -14.25 8.79
CA SER A 120 -17.44 -13.89 9.66
C SER A 120 -18.35 -15.09 9.90
N ASP A 121 -18.48 -15.55 11.13
CA ASP A 121 -19.36 -16.67 11.48
C ASP A 121 -20.84 -16.40 11.16
N GLU A 122 -21.25 -15.13 11.10
CA GLU A 122 -22.65 -14.74 10.83
C GLU A 122 -22.96 -14.59 9.33
N LEU A 123 -21.94 -14.40 8.48
CA LEU A 123 -22.11 -14.22 7.03
C LEU A 123 -21.64 -15.43 6.23
N LYS A 124 -20.71 -16.22 6.76
CA LYS A 124 -20.10 -17.34 6.07
C LYS A 124 -21.15 -18.34 5.60
N GLY A 125 -21.21 -18.56 4.29
CA GLY A 125 -22.16 -19.48 3.67
C GLY A 125 -23.58 -18.95 3.56
N HIS A 126 -23.83 -17.70 3.96
CA HIS A 126 -25.14 -17.03 3.92
C HIS A 126 -25.25 -15.96 2.85
N VAL A 127 -24.15 -15.28 2.55
CA VAL A 127 -24.08 -14.26 1.50
C VAL A 127 -22.86 -14.49 0.62
N GLU A 128 -22.92 -14.02 -0.63
CA GLU A 128 -21.82 -14.16 -1.58
C GLU A 128 -21.80 -12.97 -2.55
N PHE A 129 -20.60 -12.43 -2.81
CA PHE A 129 -20.35 -11.54 -3.93
C PHE A 129 -19.87 -12.32 -5.16
N SER A 130 -20.25 -11.88 -6.35
CA SER A 130 -19.71 -12.38 -7.62
C SER A 130 -19.54 -11.25 -8.63
N ALA A 131 -18.60 -11.42 -9.55
CA ALA A 131 -18.37 -10.50 -10.66
C ALA A 131 -18.52 -11.21 -12.00
N GLU A 132 -19.47 -10.77 -12.81
CA GLU A 132 -19.69 -11.34 -14.15
C GLU A 132 -20.11 -10.25 -15.14
N ASN A 133 -19.55 -10.29 -16.34
CA ASN A 133 -19.87 -9.36 -17.44
C ASN A 133 -19.73 -7.88 -17.06
N GLY A 134 -18.80 -7.56 -16.15
CA GLY A 134 -18.57 -6.19 -15.67
C GLY A 134 -19.61 -5.70 -14.66
N GLN A 135 -20.39 -6.60 -14.05
CA GLN A 135 -21.36 -6.30 -12.99
C GLN A 135 -20.96 -7.02 -11.71
N VAL A 136 -21.22 -6.39 -10.57
CA VAL A 136 -21.11 -7.01 -9.25
C VAL A 136 -22.50 -7.45 -8.80
N THR A 137 -22.61 -8.68 -8.30
CA THR A 137 -23.82 -9.20 -7.67
C THR A 137 -23.52 -9.55 -6.22
N LEU A 138 -24.41 -9.14 -5.30
CA LEU A 138 -24.50 -9.63 -3.93
C LEU A 138 -25.78 -10.45 -3.82
N LYS A 139 -25.69 -11.67 -3.31
CA LYS A 139 -26.88 -12.52 -3.11
C LYS A 139 -26.87 -13.20 -1.75
N SER A 140 -28.06 -13.53 -1.26
CA SER A 140 -28.22 -14.56 -0.24
C SER A 140 -28.08 -15.94 -0.86
N THR A 141 -27.36 -16.83 -0.18
CA THR A 141 -27.19 -18.23 -0.60
C THR A 141 -28.44 -19.07 -0.35
N ASP A 142 -29.30 -18.65 0.60
CA ASP A 142 -30.57 -19.32 0.91
C ASP A 142 -31.71 -18.90 -0.05
N GLY A 143 -31.50 -17.83 -0.84
CA GLY A 143 -32.46 -17.28 -1.80
C GLY A 143 -33.77 -16.73 -1.21
N THR A 144 -33.87 -16.60 0.12
CA THR A 144 -35.11 -16.20 0.83
C THR A 144 -34.90 -15.06 1.82
N THR A 145 -33.70 -14.96 2.40
CA THR A 145 -33.32 -13.85 3.26
C THR A 145 -32.83 -12.71 2.39
N ASP A 146 -33.36 -11.51 2.62
CA ASP A 146 -32.92 -10.34 1.90
C ASP A 146 -31.52 -9.91 2.34
N VAL A 147 -30.72 -9.48 1.36
CA VAL A 147 -29.48 -8.75 1.53
C VAL A 147 -29.70 -7.28 1.23
N SER A 148 -28.88 -6.40 1.81
CA SER A 148 -28.77 -5.02 1.40
C SER A 148 -27.30 -4.61 1.27
N VAL A 149 -27.03 -3.56 0.50
CA VAL A 149 -25.70 -2.96 0.40
C VAL A 149 -25.82 -1.44 0.46
N THR A 150 -25.01 -0.82 1.31
CA THR A 150 -24.96 0.64 1.47
C THR A 150 -23.53 1.14 1.56
N ALA A 151 -23.34 2.43 1.28
CA ALA A 151 -22.04 3.08 1.44
C ALA A 151 -21.60 3.03 2.90
N TYR A 152 -20.32 2.71 3.13
CA TYR A 152 -19.70 2.96 4.43
C TYR A 152 -19.48 4.46 4.61
N LYS A 153 -19.69 4.95 5.82
CA LYS A 153 -19.41 6.34 6.21
C LYS A 153 -18.69 6.33 7.55
N ALA A 154 -17.47 6.86 7.59
CA ALA A 154 -16.77 7.07 8.85
C ALA A 154 -17.42 8.19 9.68
N ASP A 155 -17.92 9.23 9.01
CA ASP A 155 -18.65 10.36 9.58
C ASP A 155 -19.71 10.89 8.60
N GLY A 156 -20.40 11.99 8.96
CA GLY A 156 -21.52 12.52 8.17
C GLY A 156 -21.13 13.11 6.80
N ASP A 157 -19.87 13.51 6.64
CA ASP A 157 -19.36 14.18 5.44
C ASP A 157 -18.50 13.24 4.56
N ASP A 158 -18.17 12.05 5.05
CA ASP A 158 -17.45 11.01 4.32
C ASP A 158 -18.27 10.46 3.13
N THR A 159 -17.85 10.85 1.92
CA THR A 159 -18.41 10.38 0.64
C THR A 159 -17.62 9.23 0.04
N SER A 160 -16.52 8.78 0.67
CA SER A 160 -15.61 7.81 0.06
C SER A 160 -16.25 6.44 -0.16
N GLY A 161 -17.15 6.02 0.73
CA GLY A 161 -17.93 4.79 0.54
C GLY A 161 -18.99 4.91 -0.54
N GLU A 162 -19.54 6.10 -0.79
CA GLU A 162 -20.51 6.33 -1.88
C GLU A 162 -19.80 6.26 -3.23
N THR A 163 -18.64 6.90 -3.35
CA THR A 163 -17.78 6.82 -4.53
C THR A 163 -17.36 5.37 -4.80
N PHE A 164 -16.94 4.64 -3.76
CA PHE A 164 -16.56 3.23 -3.90
C PHE A 164 -17.72 2.36 -4.34
N LEU A 165 -18.89 2.49 -3.70
CA LEU A 165 -20.08 1.71 -4.05
C LEU A 165 -20.53 1.97 -5.51
N SER A 166 -20.56 3.25 -5.91
CA SER A 166 -20.87 3.67 -7.27
C SER A 166 -19.88 3.12 -8.29
N ALA A 167 -18.58 3.10 -7.96
CA ALA A 167 -17.54 2.55 -8.83
C ALA A 167 -17.66 1.02 -9.04
N LEU A 168 -18.40 0.31 -8.17
CA LEU A 168 -18.77 -1.10 -8.36
C LEU A 168 -20.08 -1.28 -9.14
N GLY A 169 -20.71 -0.20 -9.58
CA GLY A 169 -22.03 -0.21 -10.23
C GLY A 169 -23.17 -0.43 -9.24
N LEU A 170 -22.89 -0.43 -7.94
CA LEU A 170 -23.90 -0.60 -6.91
C LEU A 170 -24.44 0.77 -6.54
N SER A 171 -25.76 0.90 -6.57
CA SER A 171 -26.48 2.00 -5.93
C SER A 171 -27.05 1.46 -4.63
N GLY A 172 -26.95 2.20 -3.52
CA GLY A 172 -27.45 1.73 -2.22
C GLY A 172 -28.93 1.34 -2.33
N GLN A 173 -29.21 0.04 -2.31
CA GLN A 173 -30.51 -0.50 -2.69
C GLN A 173 -31.13 -1.39 -1.63
N THR A 174 -32.47 -1.35 -1.67
CA THR A 174 -33.45 -2.00 -0.81
C THR A 174 -33.26 -3.51 -0.70
N ALA A 175 -33.59 -4.03 0.49
CA ALA A 175 -33.61 -5.44 0.83
C ALA A 175 -34.18 -6.32 -0.30
N ALA A 176 -33.36 -7.22 -0.82
CA ALA A 176 -33.74 -8.23 -1.82
C ALA A 176 -32.86 -9.47 -1.67
N ALA A 177 -33.35 -10.66 -2.05
CA ALA A 177 -32.54 -11.88 -2.02
C ALA A 177 -31.30 -11.84 -2.94
N SER A 178 -31.30 -10.96 -3.95
CA SER A 178 -30.16 -10.72 -4.83
C SER A 178 -30.18 -9.27 -5.33
N ILE A 179 -29.00 -8.64 -5.32
CA ILE A 179 -28.77 -7.28 -5.81
C ILE A 179 -27.67 -7.37 -6.87
N THR A 180 -27.95 -6.93 -8.08
CA THR A 180 -26.96 -6.83 -9.17
C THR A 180 -26.79 -5.37 -9.51
N GLY A 181 -25.54 -4.90 -9.50
CA GLY A 181 -25.17 -3.56 -9.90
C GLY A 181 -25.21 -3.38 -11.41
N ASP A 182 -25.16 -2.12 -11.82
CA ASP A 182 -25.01 -1.73 -13.20
C ASP A 182 -23.66 -2.19 -13.76
N LYS A 183 -23.61 -2.37 -15.08
CA LYS A 183 -22.36 -2.69 -15.76
C LYS A 183 -21.41 -1.50 -15.69
N VAL A 184 -20.20 -1.73 -15.20
CA VAL A 184 -19.15 -0.72 -15.09
C VAL A 184 -18.03 -0.94 -16.10
N THR A 185 -17.39 0.17 -16.47
CA THR A 185 -16.09 0.19 -17.13
C THR A 185 -15.03 0.48 -16.08
N ILE A 186 -13.96 -0.32 -16.06
CA ILE A 186 -12.81 -0.11 -15.18
C ILE A 186 -11.62 0.18 -16.07
N ASN A 187 -11.14 1.41 -16.00
CA ASN A 187 -9.95 1.93 -16.67
C ASN A 187 -9.22 2.87 -15.71
N ALA A 188 -8.13 3.49 -16.14
CA ALA A 188 -7.33 4.40 -15.31
C ALA A 188 -8.14 5.58 -14.72
N ASP A 189 -9.21 6.02 -15.40
CA ASP A 189 -10.07 7.14 -14.97
C ASP A 189 -11.12 6.72 -13.91
N SER A 190 -11.25 5.42 -13.66
CA SER A 190 -12.18 4.89 -12.66
C SER A 190 -11.78 5.32 -11.25
N PRO A 191 -12.75 5.65 -10.36
CA PRO A 191 -12.46 5.94 -8.94
C PRO A 191 -11.81 4.78 -8.17
N LEU A 192 -11.72 3.59 -8.77
CA LEU A 192 -10.97 2.45 -8.22
C LEU A 192 -9.45 2.60 -8.34
N PHE A 193 -8.98 3.59 -9.12
CA PHE A 193 -7.58 3.97 -9.22
C PHE A 193 -7.37 5.38 -8.67
N ASN A 194 -6.20 5.60 -8.07
CA ASN A 194 -5.81 6.87 -7.52
C ASN A 194 -5.42 7.79 -8.67
N GLN A 195 -6.06 8.95 -8.71
CA GLN A 195 -5.81 9.98 -9.72
C GLN A 195 -5.01 11.15 -9.17
N THR A 196 -4.57 11.06 -7.91
CA THR A 196 -3.79 12.12 -7.24
C THR A 196 -2.44 11.60 -6.79
N VAL A 197 -1.39 12.42 -6.92
CA VAL A 197 -0.11 12.13 -6.28
C VAL A 197 -0.22 12.52 -4.82
N SER A 198 0.10 11.59 -3.91
CA SER A 198 -0.03 11.82 -2.47
C SER A 198 0.77 13.05 -2.03
N SER A 199 0.18 13.86 -1.13
CA SER A 199 0.83 14.99 -0.46
C SER A 199 2.08 14.66 0.32
N ALA A 200 2.23 13.41 0.73
CA ALA A 200 3.44 12.92 1.37
C ALA A 200 4.55 12.53 0.37
N SER A 201 4.31 12.61 -0.94
CA SER A 201 5.33 12.32 -1.95
C SER A 201 6.34 13.45 -2.00
N TYR A 202 7.63 13.15 -1.92
CA TYR A 202 8.69 14.16 -2.00
C TYR A 202 9.93 13.62 -2.71
N LEU A 203 10.74 14.55 -3.21
CA LEU A 203 12.11 14.32 -3.66
C LEU A 203 13.07 14.95 -2.66
N LYS A 204 14.11 14.20 -2.29
CA LYS A 204 15.26 14.77 -1.56
C LYS A 204 16.35 15.13 -2.55
N LEU A 205 16.83 16.36 -2.46
CA LEU A 205 17.89 16.91 -3.30
C LEU A 205 19.02 17.36 -2.39
N GLU A 206 20.27 17.07 -2.74
CA GLU A 206 21.43 17.67 -2.08
C GLU A 206 22.00 18.73 -3.04
N VAL A 207 22.10 19.98 -2.59
CA VAL A 207 22.70 21.09 -3.33
C VAL A 207 23.77 21.73 -2.46
N ASP A 208 25.01 21.78 -2.97
CA ASP A 208 26.18 22.31 -2.25
C ASP A 208 26.36 21.74 -0.82
N GLY A 209 26.05 20.46 -0.64
CA GLY A 209 26.14 19.76 0.65
C GLY A 209 25.00 20.04 1.64
N THR A 210 23.93 20.71 1.18
CA THR A 210 22.71 20.96 1.95
C THR A 210 21.56 20.12 1.41
N ASP A 211 20.86 19.41 2.31
CA ASP A 211 19.69 18.61 1.97
C ASP A 211 18.43 19.48 1.87
N TYR A 212 17.72 19.35 0.75
CA TYR A 212 16.43 19.97 0.48
C TYR A 212 15.37 18.89 0.24
N THR A 213 14.13 19.19 0.63
CA THR A 213 12.97 18.34 0.36
C THR A 213 11.98 19.11 -0.51
N VAL A 214 11.69 18.57 -1.69
CA VAL A 214 10.71 19.13 -2.64
C VAL A 214 9.49 18.23 -2.62
N TYR A 215 8.36 18.75 -2.16
CA TYR A 215 7.13 17.97 -2.07
C TYR A 215 6.44 17.93 -3.45
N LEU A 216 6.08 16.74 -3.91
CA LEU A 216 5.36 16.53 -5.17
C LEU A 216 3.85 16.79 -5.03
N GLY A 217 3.34 16.79 -3.79
CA GLY A 217 1.93 16.51 -3.58
C GLY A 217 1.12 17.62 -2.91
N THR A 218 1.54 18.89 -2.94
CA THR A 218 0.61 19.99 -2.63
C THR A 218 0.88 21.23 -3.46
N ASP A 219 -0.13 21.78 -4.14
CA ASP A 219 -0.09 23.13 -4.72
C ASP A 219 0.09 24.22 -3.64
N GLU A 220 0.12 25.50 -4.04
CA GLU A 220 0.27 26.65 -3.12
C GLU A 220 -0.84 26.71 -2.04
N ASP A 221 -1.99 26.07 -2.30
CA ASP A 221 -3.15 26.02 -1.41
C ASP A 221 -3.20 24.74 -0.55
N GLY A 222 -2.22 23.83 -0.69
CA GLY A 222 -2.17 22.59 0.07
C GLY A 222 -2.90 21.40 -0.56
N ASN A 223 -3.36 21.50 -1.81
CA ASN A 223 -4.11 20.44 -2.49
C ASN A 223 -3.17 19.48 -3.25
N PRO A 224 -3.40 18.17 -3.20
CA PRO A 224 -2.60 17.21 -3.96
C PRO A 224 -2.63 17.46 -5.46
N LEU A 225 -1.49 17.18 -6.11
CA LEU A 225 -1.39 17.25 -7.56
C LEU A 225 -2.41 16.29 -8.16
N ASP A 226 -3.46 16.88 -8.74
CA ASP A 226 -4.57 16.18 -9.35
C ASP A 226 -4.26 15.92 -10.84
N LEU A 227 -4.18 14.64 -11.19
CA LEU A 227 -3.92 14.17 -12.54
C LEU A 227 -5.20 13.65 -13.22
N SER A 228 -6.39 13.87 -12.63
CA SER A 228 -7.66 13.42 -13.20
C SER A 228 -8.04 14.08 -14.53
N ASN A 229 -7.45 15.25 -14.83
CA ASN A 229 -7.73 16.04 -16.04
C ASN A 229 -6.63 15.98 -17.10
N VAL A 230 -5.58 15.17 -16.91
CA VAL A 230 -4.52 15.00 -17.93
C VAL A 230 -4.78 13.76 -18.78
N SER A 231 -4.65 13.91 -20.09
CA SER A 231 -5.07 12.92 -21.08
C SER A 231 -3.91 12.29 -21.87
N SER A 232 -2.67 12.72 -21.60
CA SER A 232 -1.46 12.24 -22.29
C SER A 232 -0.23 12.22 -21.39
N THR A 233 0.79 11.44 -21.76
CA THR A 233 2.09 11.41 -21.06
C THR A 233 2.73 12.79 -20.95
N ASP A 234 2.61 13.60 -22.00
CA ASP A 234 3.22 14.93 -22.04
C ASP A 234 2.52 15.88 -21.08
N GLU A 235 1.18 15.79 -20.96
CA GLU A 235 0.41 16.56 -19.98
C GLU A 235 0.73 16.14 -18.54
N VAL A 236 0.85 14.83 -18.27
CA VAL A 236 1.31 14.32 -16.97
C VAL A 236 2.70 14.86 -16.63
N ALA A 237 3.64 14.74 -17.58
CA ALA A 237 5.02 15.19 -17.41
C ALA A 237 5.08 16.70 -17.14
N ASN A 238 4.30 17.50 -17.88
CA ASN A 238 4.22 18.94 -17.70
C ASN A 238 3.59 19.33 -16.36
N ALA A 239 2.54 18.65 -15.91
CA ALA A 239 1.91 18.90 -14.62
C ALA A 239 2.89 18.62 -13.46
N VAL A 240 3.59 17.50 -13.51
CA VAL A 240 4.62 17.15 -12.51
C VAL A 240 5.79 18.14 -12.55
N ALA A 241 6.28 18.51 -13.73
CA ALA A 241 7.37 19.47 -13.88
C ALA A 241 7.01 20.86 -13.34
N GLN A 242 5.80 21.36 -13.64
CA GLN A 242 5.30 22.64 -13.11
C GLN A 242 5.19 22.61 -11.59
N GLN A 243 4.68 21.52 -11.02
CA GLN A 243 4.56 21.35 -9.58
C GLN A 243 5.93 21.38 -8.89
N LEU A 244 6.91 20.65 -9.43
CA LEU A 244 8.29 20.68 -8.92
C LEU A 244 8.90 22.08 -9.03
N GLN A 245 8.68 22.77 -10.15
CA GLN A 245 9.21 24.11 -10.37
C GLN A 245 8.62 25.15 -9.41
N SER A 246 7.31 25.08 -9.13
CA SER A 246 6.64 25.92 -8.14
C SER A 246 7.24 25.72 -6.75
N GLN A 247 7.47 24.48 -6.34
CA GLN A 247 8.03 24.15 -5.03
C GLN A 247 9.50 24.58 -4.88
N ILE A 248 10.28 24.48 -5.96
CA ILE A 248 11.64 25.03 -6.00
C ILE A 248 11.59 26.55 -5.89
N ALA A 249 10.76 27.23 -6.69
CA ALA A 249 10.66 28.69 -6.69
C ALA A 249 10.13 29.27 -5.36
N GLY A 250 9.28 28.52 -4.65
CA GLY A 250 8.77 28.88 -3.33
C GLY A 250 9.77 28.65 -2.19
N ASN A 251 10.84 27.90 -2.40
CA ASN A 251 11.88 27.67 -1.41
C ASN A 251 13.00 28.71 -1.60
N SER A 252 12.99 29.77 -0.79
CA SER A 252 13.93 30.90 -0.91
C SER A 252 15.41 30.55 -0.72
N ASP A 253 15.69 29.34 -0.22
CA ASP A 253 17.03 28.85 0.08
C ASP A 253 17.58 27.92 -1.01
N LEU A 254 16.81 27.68 -2.10
CA LEU A 254 17.15 26.96 -3.33
C LEU A 254 17.30 27.95 -4.50
#